data_AF-A0A481MS53-F1
#
_entry.id   AF-A0A481MS53-F1
#
_cell.length_a   1.000
_cell.length_b   1.000
_cell.length_c   1.000
_cell.angle_alpha   90.00
_cell.angle_beta   90.00
_cell.angle_gamma   90.00
#
_symmetry.space_group_name_H-M   'P 1'
#
loop_
_entity.id
_entity.type
_entity.pdbx_description
1 polymer ?
#
loop_
_entity_poly.entity_id
_entity_poly.type
_entity_poly.pdbx_seq_one_letter_code
_entity_poly.pdbx_strand_id
1 'polypeptide(L)' 'HRDPDMLVKTLRRLRRRVDVNTEVGVVRDIRLKELRIYTDYGRCSRPLFIVEKQRLLIKKKDIQALQQRET' A
#
# COMPACT_ATOMS: atom_id res chain seq x y z
N HIS A 1 -5.09 14.61 -14.13
CA HIS A 1 -3.82 15.08 -13.53
C HIS A 1 -2.70 14.91 -14.55
N ARG A 2 -1.66 15.77 -14.53
CA ARG A 2 -0.60 15.77 -15.56
C ARG A 2 0.37 14.57 -15.46
N ASP A 3 0.60 14.05 -14.25
CA ASP A 3 1.38 12.84 -14.00
C ASP A 3 0.66 11.92 -12.98
N PRO A 4 -0.28 11.08 -13.43
CA PRO A 4 -1.03 10.21 -12.53
C PRO A 4 -0.16 9.11 -11.89
N ASP A 5 0.98 8.75 -12.49
CA ASP A 5 1.86 7.71 -11.95
C ASP A 5 2.62 8.20 -10.71
N MET A 6 3.11 9.44 -10.74
CA MET A 6 3.70 10.08 -9.57
C MET A 6 2.69 10.24 -8.43
N LEU A 7 1.44 10.60 -8.76
CA LEU A 7 0.37 10.75 -7.78
C LEU A 7 0.05 9.41 -7.09
N VAL A 8 -0.12 8.32 -7.85
CA VAL A 8 -0.36 6.99 -7.29
C VAL A 8 0.79 6.54 -6.41
N LYS A 9 2.04 6.77 -6.83
CA LYS A 9 3.23 6.45 -6.04
C LYS A 9 3.24 7.21 -4.71
N THR A 10 2.88 8.49 -4.73
CA THR A 10 2.81 9.33 -3.54
C THR A 10 1.70 8.88 -2.59
N LEU A 11 0.49 8.62 -3.09
CA LEU A 11 -0.62 8.11 -2.28
C LEU A 11 -0.30 6.76 -1.65
N ARG A 12 0.30 5.83 -2.41
CA ARG A 12 0.77 4.54 -1.86
C ARG A 12 1.80 4.73 -0.76
N ARG A 13 2.72 5.70 -0.90
CA ARG A 13 3.72 6.02 0.13
C ARG A 13 3.09 6.57 1.40
N LEU A 14 2.15 7.51 1.28
CA LEU A 14 1.42 8.07 2.43
C LEU A 14 0.63 6.98 3.17
N ARG A 15 -0.06 6.09 2.44
CA ARG A 15 -0.80 4.96 3.04
C ARG A 15 0.11 3.99 3.80
N ARG A 16 1.33 3.74 3.29
CA ARG A 16 2.32 2.87 3.96
C ARG A 16 2.94 3.50 5.21
N ARG A 17 2.90 4.83 5.32
CA ARG A 17 3.37 5.60 6.49
C ARG A 17 2.27 5.87 7.51
N VAL A 18 1.04 5.44 7.23
CA VAL A 18 -0.16 5.71 8.04
C VAL A 18 -0.58 7.19 8.04
N ASP A 19 0.06 8.03 7.21
CA ASP A 19 -0.37 9.42 6.95
C ASP A 19 -1.76 9.47 6.28
N VAL A 20 -2.13 8.40 5.58
CA VAL A 20 -3.47 8.13 5.05
C VAL A 20 -3.92 6.78 5.61
N ASN A 21 -5.19 6.68 6.05
CA ASN A 21 -5.75 5.44 6.59
C ASN A 21 -5.49 4.24 5.64
N THR A 22 -5.01 3.14 6.19
CA THR A 22 -4.69 1.90 5.46
C THR A 22 -5.87 1.31 4.71
N GLU A 23 -7.09 1.59 5.15
CA GLU A 23 -8.34 1.13 4.53
C GLU A 23 -8.66 1.89 3.24
N VAL A 24 -8.08 3.07 3.02
CA VAL A 24 -8.31 3.86 1.81
C VAL A 24 -7.76 3.10 0.59
N GLY A 25 -8.64 2.77 -0.35
CA GLY A 25 -8.30 2.10 -1.60
C GLY A 25 -7.87 3.11 -2.66
N VAL A 26 -6.78 2.83 -3.38
CA VAL A 26 -6.32 3.67 -4.52
C VAL A 26 -6.09 2.77 -5.73
N VAL A 27 -6.87 2.98 -6.78
CA VAL A 27 -6.84 2.19 -8.03
C VAL A 27 -6.64 3.11 -9.22
N ARG A 28 -5.63 2.83 -10.04
CA ARG A 28 -5.41 3.53 -11.32
C ARG A 28 -5.82 2.61 -12.46
N ASP A 29 -6.81 3.04 -13.22
CA ASP A 29 -7.14 2.44 -14.51
C ASP A 29 -6.35 3.17 -15.61
N ILE A 30 -5.35 2.48 -16.16
CA ILE A 30 -4.44 3.06 -17.16
C ILE A 30 -5.16 3.24 -18.50
N ARG A 31 -6.07 2.32 -18.85
CA ARG A 31 -6.77 2.32 -20.14
C ARG A 31 -7.80 3.44 -20.19
N LEU A 32 -8.57 3.59 -19.12
CA LEU A 32 -9.57 4.64 -18.99
C LEU A 32 -8.96 5.99 -18.55
N LYS A 33 -7.67 6.02 -18.21
CA LYS A 33 -6.96 7.19 -17.68
C LYS A 33 -7.61 7.75 -16.41
N GLU A 34 -8.17 6.86 -15.58
CA GLU A 34 -8.88 7.21 -14.36
C GLU A 34 -8.09 6.83 -13.10
N LEU A 35 -8.24 7.65 -12.07
CA LEU A 35 -7.78 7.37 -10.72
C LEU A 35 -9.00 7.33 -9.80
N ARG A 36 -9.23 6.19 -9.14
CA ARG A 36 -10.34 6.00 -8.21
C ARG A 36 -9.79 5.88 -6.78
N ILE A 37 -10.38 6.65 -5.87
CA ILE A 37 -10.06 6.67 -4.45
C ILE A 37 -11.31 6.23 -3.69
N TYR A 38 -11.16 5.23 -2.84
CA TYR A 38 -12.24 4.62 -2.06
C TYR A 38 -11.97 4.87 -0.58
N THR A 39 -12.87 5.61 0.07
CA THR A 39 -12.80 5.96 1.50
C THR A 39 -13.98 5.38 2.29
N ASP A 40 -14.83 4.60 1.63
CA ASP A 40 -15.99 3.91 2.20
C ASP A 40 -15.58 2.73 3.09
N TYR A 41 -16.40 2.46 4.09
CA TYR A 41 -16.28 1.33 5.01
C TYR A 41 -16.95 0.07 4.44
N GLY A 42 -16.62 -1.10 5.01
CA GLY A 42 -17.27 -2.38 4.66
C GLY A 42 -16.62 -3.14 3.50
N ARG A 43 -15.50 -2.65 2.95
CA ARG A 43 -14.71 -3.36 1.94
C ARG A 43 -13.82 -4.43 2.60
N CYS A 44 -13.92 -5.67 2.12
CA CYS A 44 -13.02 -6.74 2.57
C CYS A 44 -11.56 -6.44 2.17
N SER A 45 -10.66 -6.45 3.16
CA SER A 45 -9.23 -6.19 2.97
C SER A 45 -8.40 -7.41 3.33
N ARG A 46 -7.42 -7.77 2.48
CA ARG A 46 -6.45 -8.84 2.75
C ARG A 46 -5.03 -8.25 2.80
N PRO A 47 -4.34 -8.26 3.95
CA PRO A 47 -2.94 -7.85 4.04
C PRO A 47 -2.07 -8.73 3.13
N LEU A 48 -1.15 -8.11 2.40
CA LEU A 48 -0.22 -8.79 1.50
C LEU A 48 1.19 -8.23 1.71
N PHE A 49 2.20 -9.05 1.46
CA PHE A 49 3.58 -8.57 1.46
C PHE A 49 3.86 -7.69 0.26
N ILE A 50 4.62 -6.62 0.50
CA ILE A 50 5.02 -5.68 -0.54
C ILE A 50 6.26 -6.23 -1.25
N VAL A 51 6.22 -6.26 -2.58
CA VAL A 51 7.34 -6.63 -3.45
C VAL A 51 7.84 -5.39 -4.18
N GLU A 52 9.15 -5.18 -4.17
CA GLU A 52 9.82 -4.14 -4.97
C GLU A 52 11.03 -4.76 -5.67
N LYS A 53 11.17 -4.50 -6.99
CA LYS A 53 12.26 -5.04 -7.82
C LYS A 53 12.47 -6.55 -7.64
N GLN A 54 11.38 -7.32 -7.70
CA GLN A 54 11.37 -8.77 -7.52
C GLN A 54 11.93 -9.27 -6.17
N ARG A 55 11.86 -8.43 -5.12
CA ARG A 55 12.25 -8.80 -3.76
C ARG A 55 11.17 -8.38 -2.77
N LEU A 56 10.92 -9.23 -1.77
CA LEU A 56 10.04 -8.90 -0.66
C LEU A 56 10.67 -7.78 0.19
N LEU A 57 9.86 -6.84 0.66
CA LEU A 57 10.34 -5.79 1.56
C LEU A 57 10.58 -6.31 2.98
N ILE A 58 9.81 -7.30 3.43
CA ILE A 58 10.04 -7.97 4.72
C ILE A 58 11.34 -8.76 4.68
N LYS A 59 12.18 -8.60 5.71
CA LYS A 59 13.48 -9.26 5.83
C LYS A 59 13.49 -10.17 7.06
N LYS A 60 14.46 -11.10 7.11
CA LYS A 60 14.65 -12.02 8.25
C LYS A 60 14.76 -11.29 9.59
N LYS A 61 15.43 -10.13 9.62
CA LYS A 61 15.54 -9.28 10.82
C LYS A 61 14.18 -8.80 11.35
N ASP A 62 13.22 -8.53 10.45
CA ASP A 62 11.90 -8.03 10.84
C ASP A 62 11.09 -9.18 11.46
N ILE A 63 11.23 -10.40 10.91
CA ILE A 63 10.62 -11.62 11.45
C ILE A 63 11.17 -11.92 12.85
N GLN A 64 12.50 -11.86 13.03
CA GLN A 64 13.13 -12.08 14.33
C GLN A 64 12.65 -11.07 15.38
N ALA A 65 12.55 -9.79 15.01
CA ALA A 65 12.06 -8.75 15.91
C ALA A 65 10.58 -8.93 16.29
N LEU A 66 9.76 -9.48 15.39
CA LEU A 66 8.36 -9.82 15.69
C LEU A 66 8.27 -11.00 16.67
N GLN A 67 9.05 -12.07 16.46
CA GLN A 67 9.07 -13.23 17.35
C GLN A 67 9.52 -12.87 18.78
N GLN A 68 10.52 -12.00 18.91
CA GLN A 68 11.00 -11.51 20.21
C GLN A 68 9.98 -10.64 20.96
N ARG A 69 9.04 -10.02 20.24
CA ARG A 69 7.96 -9.23 20.86
C ARG A 69 6.80 -10.07 21.36
N GLU A 70 6.68 -11.31 20.90
CA GLU A 70 5.64 -12.26 21.31
C GLU A 70 6.07 -13.09 22.53
N THR A 71 7.33 -13.00 22.95
CA THR A 71 7.88 -13.62 24.18
C THR A 71 7.95 -12.59 25.30
#